data_AF-A0A2K8XPP0-F1
#
_entry.id   AF-A0A2K8XPP0-F1
#
_cell.length_a   1.000
_cell.length_b   1.000
_cell.length_c   1.000
_cell.angle_alpha   90.00
_cell.angle_beta   90.00
_cell.angle_gamma   90.00
#
_symmetry.space_group_name_H-M   'P 1'
#
loop_
_entity.id
_entity.type
_entity.pdbx_description
1 polymer ?
#
loop_
_entity_poly.entity_id
_entity_poly.type
_entity_poly.pdbx_seq_one_letter_code
_entity_poly.pdbx_strand_id
1 'polypeptide(L)'
;MSNITTNIKGIRDIMRKDTGVDGDAQRISQMVWMLFMKIFADKEEEWEITIDNYESPIPEHLKWQNWAADDEGKTGDELMEFIETELFPTLKDLDITISPQAKIIRSVFDDTYNFMKNGTLFRQVINVINEIDFNSTSERHVFNDLYETILKDLQSAGSSGEYYTPRAVTQFMVDMINPQLGESVLDPACGTGGFLTCTIDGVRNQVKTPKDRDILQKSIRGIEKKPLPHLLCTTNLMLHGFDLPVVRRDNLLSKPYADWGAKDKLDIILSNPPFGGVEEDGTETNFPKKFRTKETADLFLALIIKLLKNNGRCAIVLPDGTLFGEGMKTRLKEELLDKCNLHTIVRLPNGVFNPYTSIKTNLLFFDKGTPTKEIWYYEHPYPEGVKSYNKGKPIHIKEFDTEKSWWNNREENTQAWKVSIEEIKKRGYNLDIKNPHQEIDTLASPEILLEKYRITEKKISSIQDEIINVLTEALK
;
A
#
# COMPACT_ATOMS: atom_id res chain seq x y z
N MET A 1 14.01 -22.54 6.91
CA MET A 1 12.90 -22.00 6.10
C MET A 1 11.63 -22.62 6.63
N SER A 2 10.59 -21.83 6.87
CA SER A 2 9.30 -22.38 7.32
C SER A 2 8.71 -23.27 6.22
N ASN A 3 7.89 -24.26 6.59
CA ASN A 3 7.23 -25.19 5.65
C ASN A 3 6.48 -24.41 4.56
N ILE A 4 5.87 -23.27 4.94
CA ILE A 4 5.09 -22.41 4.05
C ILE A 4 5.93 -21.70 2.97
N THR A 5 7.17 -21.26 3.25
CA THR A 5 8.03 -20.68 2.18
C THR A 5 8.32 -21.73 1.10
N THR A 6 8.49 -22.99 1.50
CA THR A 6 8.65 -24.11 0.58
C THR A 6 7.37 -24.32 -0.24
N ASN A 7 6.19 -24.28 0.39
CA ASN A 7 4.90 -24.46 -0.28
C ASN A 7 4.62 -23.35 -1.31
N ILE A 8 4.87 -22.07 -0.99
CA ILE A 8 4.74 -20.96 -1.96
C ILE A 8 5.65 -21.17 -3.16
N LYS A 9 6.91 -21.52 -2.90
CA LYS A 9 7.86 -21.76 -3.97
C LYS A 9 7.41 -22.93 -4.83
N GLY A 10 6.88 -23.99 -4.21
CA GLY A 10 6.25 -25.13 -4.87
C GLY A 10 5.10 -24.71 -5.78
N ILE A 11 4.12 -23.95 -5.26
CA ILE A 11 2.99 -23.41 -6.03
C ILE A 11 3.49 -22.63 -7.25
N ARG A 12 4.45 -21.70 -7.06
CA ARG A 12 5.01 -20.91 -8.16
C ARG A 12 5.75 -21.78 -9.19
N ASP A 13 6.51 -22.77 -8.74
CA ASP A 13 7.25 -23.68 -9.60
C ASP A 13 6.31 -24.59 -10.41
N ILE A 14 5.15 -24.95 -9.86
CA ILE A 14 4.08 -25.63 -10.60
C ILE A 14 3.49 -24.68 -11.64
N MET A 15 3.08 -23.47 -11.24
CA MET A 15 2.46 -22.49 -12.16
C MET A 15 3.38 -22.05 -13.30
N ARG A 16 4.72 -22.07 -13.11
CA ARG A 16 5.70 -21.79 -14.18
C ARG A 16 5.64 -22.79 -15.34
N LYS A 17 5.11 -23.99 -15.11
CA LYS A 17 4.95 -25.03 -16.14
C LYS A 17 3.65 -24.87 -16.93
N ASP A 18 2.71 -24.07 -16.43
CA ASP A 18 1.42 -23.83 -17.07
C ASP A 18 1.56 -22.77 -18.17
N THR A 19 1.15 -23.10 -19.39
CA THR A 19 1.27 -22.21 -20.56
C THR A 19 0.31 -21.03 -20.53
N GLY A 20 -0.70 -21.05 -19.68
CA GLY A 20 -1.70 -19.99 -19.55
C GLY A 20 -1.27 -18.82 -18.65
N VAL A 21 -0.27 -19.02 -17.77
CA VAL A 21 0.13 -18.01 -16.79
C VAL A 21 1.45 -17.33 -17.19
N ASP A 22 1.35 -16.09 -17.66
CA ASP A 22 2.48 -15.27 -18.06
C ASP A 22 2.94 -14.31 -16.96
N GLY A 23 4.24 -14.32 -16.70
CA GLY A 23 4.86 -13.45 -15.69
C GLY A 23 4.49 -13.75 -14.23
N ASP A 24 5.22 -13.12 -13.31
CA ASP A 24 5.03 -13.33 -11.87
C ASP A 24 3.75 -12.67 -11.34
N ALA A 25 3.29 -11.58 -11.95
CA ALA A 25 2.06 -10.89 -11.54
C ALA A 25 0.81 -11.78 -11.73
N GLN A 26 0.68 -12.48 -12.87
CA GLN A 26 -0.44 -13.40 -13.08
C GLN A 26 -0.36 -14.61 -12.15
N ARG A 27 0.83 -15.19 -11.94
CA ARG A 27 1.03 -16.27 -10.96
C ARG A 27 0.59 -15.87 -9.57
N ILE A 28 0.96 -14.67 -9.14
CA ILE A 28 0.56 -14.16 -7.84
C ILE A 28 -0.95 -13.92 -7.79
N SER A 29 -1.53 -13.31 -8.82
CA SER A 29 -2.99 -13.16 -8.92
C SER A 29 -3.72 -14.51 -8.83
N GLN A 30 -3.22 -15.56 -9.51
CA GLN A 30 -3.78 -16.91 -9.44
C GLN A 30 -3.72 -17.48 -8.03
N MET A 31 -2.54 -17.41 -7.41
CA MET A 31 -2.34 -17.94 -6.07
C MET A 31 -3.21 -17.23 -5.04
N VAL A 32 -3.35 -15.90 -5.13
CA VAL A 32 -4.05 -15.11 -4.11
C VAL A 32 -5.56 -15.40 -4.10
N TRP A 33 -6.20 -15.59 -5.25
CA TRP A 33 -7.64 -15.90 -5.25
C TRP A 33 -7.91 -17.33 -4.75
N MET A 34 -7.02 -18.28 -5.05
CA MET A 34 -7.12 -19.65 -4.52
C MET A 34 -6.91 -19.65 -2.99
N LEU A 35 -5.91 -18.92 -2.51
CA LEU A 35 -5.69 -18.72 -1.08
C LEU A 35 -6.90 -18.04 -0.43
N PHE A 36 -7.49 -17.03 -1.08
CA PHE A 36 -8.71 -16.38 -0.59
C PHE A 36 -9.84 -17.40 -0.41
N MET A 37 -10.09 -18.28 -1.38
CA MET A 37 -11.12 -19.31 -1.26
C MET A 37 -10.85 -20.29 -0.12
N LYS A 38 -9.60 -20.74 0.05
CA LYS A 38 -9.22 -21.60 1.18
C LYS A 38 -9.38 -20.90 2.53
N ILE A 39 -8.95 -19.65 2.64
CA ILE A 39 -9.11 -18.84 3.86
C ILE A 39 -10.59 -18.61 4.17
N PHE A 40 -11.40 -18.34 3.15
CA PHE A 40 -12.84 -18.18 3.32
C PHE A 40 -13.47 -19.48 3.84
N ALA A 41 -13.06 -20.63 3.30
CA ALA A 41 -13.54 -21.94 3.75
C ALA A 41 -13.18 -22.22 5.22
N ASP A 42 -11.95 -21.92 5.63
CA ASP A 42 -11.52 -22.07 7.03
C ASP A 42 -12.28 -21.12 7.96
N LYS A 43 -12.56 -19.89 7.49
CA LYS A 43 -13.38 -18.90 8.19
C LYS A 43 -14.84 -19.31 8.30
N GLU A 44 -15.36 -19.95 7.27
CA GLU A 44 -16.73 -20.45 7.25
C GLU A 44 -16.95 -21.52 8.32
N GLU A 45 -15.99 -22.41 8.54
CA GLU A 45 -16.01 -23.37 9.67
C GLU A 45 -16.06 -22.67 11.03
N GLU A 46 -15.35 -21.53 11.20
CA GLU A 46 -15.43 -20.69 12.40
C GLU A 46 -16.83 -20.05 12.52
N TRP A 47 -17.38 -19.52 11.42
CA TRP A 47 -18.67 -18.82 11.40
C TRP A 47 -19.86 -19.75 11.64
N GLU A 48 -19.83 -20.98 11.14
CA GLU A 48 -20.85 -21.99 11.41
C GLU A 48 -21.03 -22.27 12.92
N ILE A 49 -19.96 -22.05 13.71
CA ILE A 49 -19.96 -22.24 15.16
C ILE A 49 -20.27 -20.93 15.90
N THR A 50 -19.81 -19.79 15.38
CA THR A 50 -19.79 -18.50 16.10
C THR A 50 -20.90 -17.52 15.70
N ILE A 51 -21.52 -17.69 14.55
CA ILE A 51 -22.60 -16.85 14.04
C ILE A 51 -23.91 -17.63 14.09
N ASP A 52 -24.86 -17.15 14.89
CA ASP A 52 -26.18 -17.77 15.01
C ASP A 52 -26.89 -17.81 13.65
N ASN A 53 -27.32 -19.02 13.25
CA ASN A 53 -27.99 -19.29 11.96
C ASN A 53 -27.18 -18.82 10.74
N TYR A 54 -25.86 -18.98 10.78
CA TYR A 54 -25.02 -18.74 9.60
C TYR A 54 -25.50 -19.57 8.40
N GLU A 55 -25.66 -18.90 7.26
CA GLU A 55 -25.94 -19.53 5.97
C GLU A 55 -24.83 -19.12 5.00
N SER A 56 -24.16 -20.13 4.45
CA SER A 56 -23.11 -19.90 3.46
C SER A 56 -23.71 -19.21 2.23
N PRO A 57 -23.12 -18.11 1.76
CA PRO A 57 -23.53 -17.54 0.48
C PRO A 57 -23.02 -18.38 -0.70
N ILE A 58 -22.07 -19.31 -0.49
CA ILE A 58 -21.50 -20.15 -1.54
C ILE A 58 -22.36 -21.43 -1.68
N PRO A 59 -22.86 -21.75 -2.89
CA PRO A 59 -23.55 -23.01 -3.13
C PRO A 59 -22.68 -24.21 -2.74
N GLU A 60 -23.30 -25.25 -2.16
CA GLU A 60 -22.57 -26.37 -1.55
C GLU A 60 -21.50 -26.97 -2.48
N HIS A 61 -21.84 -27.32 -3.72
CA HIS A 61 -20.90 -27.87 -4.71
C HIS A 61 -19.71 -26.96 -5.08
N LEU A 62 -19.78 -25.66 -4.77
CA LEU A 62 -18.73 -24.66 -5.04
C LEU A 62 -17.85 -24.35 -3.82
N LYS A 63 -18.20 -24.84 -2.64
CA LYS A 63 -17.37 -24.72 -1.43
C LYS A 63 -16.04 -25.44 -1.62
N TRP A 64 -14.95 -24.86 -1.11
CA TRP A 64 -13.60 -25.40 -1.25
C TRP A 64 -13.51 -26.88 -0.82
N GLN A 65 -14.19 -27.22 0.28
CA GLN A 65 -14.26 -28.57 0.84
C GLN A 65 -14.79 -29.61 -0.17
N ASN A 66 -15.66 -29.20 -1.11
CA ASN A 66 -16.37 -30.12 -1.99
C ASN A 66 -15.73 -30.32 -3.36
N TRP A 67 -14.90 -29.39 -3.84
CA TRP A 67 -14.23 -29.53 -5.14
C TRP A 67 -12.69 -29.56 -5.06
N ALA A 68 -12.10 -28.96 -4.02
CA ALA A 68 -10.65 -28.78 -3.90
C ALA A 68 -10.00 -29.66 -2.83
N ALA A 69 -10.69 -30.01 -1.75
CA ALA A 69 -10.07 -30.66 -0.58
C ALA A 69 -9.66 -32.14 -0.78
N ASP A 70 -10.29 -32.86 -1.71
CA ASP A 70 -9.86 -34.21 -2.08
C ASP A 70 -8.67 -34.14 -3.06
N ASP A 71 -7.50 -34.62 -2.63
CA ASP A 71 -6.27 -34.60 -3.43
C ASP A 71 -6.38 -35.43 -4.72
N GLU A 72 -7.29 -36.41 -4.76
CA GLU A 72 -7.61 -37.26 -5.92
C GLU A 72 -8.91 -36.80 -6.63
N GLY A 73 -9.43 -35.62 -6.29
CA GLY A 73 -10.64 -35.05 -6.86
C GLY A 73 -10.50 -34.59 -8.32
N LYS A 74 -11.48 -33.81 -8.81
CA LYS A 74 -11.54 -33.30 -10.20
C LYS A 74 -10.18 -32.81 -10.71
N THR A 75 -9.78 -33.22 -11.90
CA THR A 75 -8.48 -32.86 -12.51
C THR A 75 -8.60 -32.78 -14.03
N GLY A 76 -7.54 -32.32 -14.70
CA GLY A 76 -7.53 -32.19 -16.17
C GLY A 76 -8.66 -31.28 -16.69
N ASP A 77 -9.22 -31.63 -17.84
CA ASP A 77 -10.21 -30.80 -18.53
C ASP A 77 -11.51 -30.62 -17.72
N GLU A 78 -11.92 -31.64 -16.95
CA GLU A 78 -13.10 -31.57 -16.07
C GLU A 78 -12.96 -30.46 -15.02
N LEU A 79 -11.78 -30.35 -14.40
CA LEU A 79 -11.53 -29.28 -13.43
C LEU A 79 -11.55 -27.91 -14.11
N MET A 80 -10.96 -27.79 -15.30
CA MET A 80 -10.93 -26.51 -16.02
C MET A 80 -12.32 -26.06 -16.42
N GLU A 81 -13.15 -26.98 -16.94
CA GLU A 81 -14.54 -26.71 -17.31
C GLU A 81 -15.35 -26.27 -16.08
N PHE A 82 -15.21 -26.95 -14.95
CA PHE A 82 -15.85 -26.54 -13.69
C PHE A 82 -15.45 -25.13 -13.25
N ILE A 83 -14.16 -24.79 -13.30
CA ILE A 83 -13.66 -23.47 -12.91
C ILE A 83 -14.23 -22.37 -13.83
N GLU A 84 -14.22 -22.59 -15.14
CA GLU A 84 -14.61 -21.59 -16.14
C GLU A 84 -16.12 -21.43 -16.28
N THR A 85 -16.91 -22.51 -16.13
CA THR A 85 -18.35 -22.51 -16.43
C THR A 85 -19.25 -22.50 -15.20
N GLU A 86 -18.78 -23.01 -14.06
CA GLU A 86 -19.58 -23.10 -12.83
C GLU A 86 -19.05 -22.15 -11.75
N LEU A 87 -17.80 -22.32 -11.32
CA LEU A 87 -17.25 -21.61 -10.16
C LEU A 87 -17.20 -20.09 -10.38
N PHE A 88 -16.43 -19.63 -11.37
CA PHE A 88 -16.24 -18.20 -11.59
C PHE A 88 -17.53 -17.45 -11.93
N PRO A 89 -18.38 -17.92 -12.88
CA PRO A 89 -19.63 -17.26 -13.20
C PRO A 89 -20.55 -17.14 -11.98
N THR A 90 -20.71 -18.21 -11.20
CA THR A 90 -21.60 -18.21 -10.04
C THR A 90 -21.12 -17.25 -8.94
N LEU A 91 -19.82 -17.21 -8.65
CA LEU A 91 -19.27 -16.29 -7.64
C LEU A 91 -19.30 -14.81 -8.09
N LYS A 92 -19.25 -14.54 -9.40
CA LYS A 92 -19.43 -13.19 -9.97
C LYS A 92 -20.87 -12.69 -9.89
N ASP A 93 -21.83 -13.59 -10.08
CA ASP A 93 -23.27 -13.27 -10.06
C ASP A 93 -23.94 -13.54 -8.70
N LEU A 94 -23.16 -13.71 -7.64
CA LEU A 94 -23.66 -13.98 -6.30
C LEU A 94 -24.62 -12.89 -5.80
N ASP A 95 -25.73 -13.30 -5.19
CA ASP A 95 -26.68 -12.37 -4.59
C ASP A 95 -26.09 -11.75 -3.32
N ILE A 96 -25.70 -10.48 -3.44
CA ILE A 96 -25.08 -9.69 -2.37
C ILE A 96 -26.04 -9.32 -1.24
N THR A 97 -27.33 -9.61 -1.38
CA THR A 97 -28.33 -9.34 -0.34
C THR A 97 -28.39 -10.44 0.72
N ILE A 98 -27.85 -11.64 0.42
CA ILE A 98 -27.83 -12.80 1.32
C ILE A 98 -27.05 -12.48 2.60
N SER A 99 -25.81 -12.00 2.47
CA SER A 99 -24.95 -11.75 3.62
C SER A 99 -23.85 -10.72 3.32
N PRO A 100 -23.21 -10.14 4.36
CA PRO A 100 -21.98 -9.37 4.19
C PRO A 100 -20.87 -10.16 3.47
N GLN A 101 -20.77 -11.47 3.72
CA GLN A 101 -19.81 -12.37 3.09
C GLN A 101 -20.03 -12.50 1.58
N ALA A 102 -21.30 -12.53 1.13
CA ALA A 102 -21.63 -12.53 -0.30
C ALA A 102 -21.05 -11.29 -1.02
N LYS A 103 -21.07 -10.12 -0.36
CA LYS A 103 -20.45 -8.89 -0.89
C LYS A 103 -18.94 -9.01 -1.01
N ILE A 104 -18.28 -9.62 -0.03
CA ILE A 104 -16.82 -9.84 -0.05
C ILE A 104 -16.47 -10.73 -1.24
N ILE A 105 -17.11 -11.89 -1.37
CA ILE A 105 -16.86 -12.83 -2.46
C ILE A 105 -17.05 -12.16 -3.81
N ARG A 106 -18.21 -11.54 -4.04
CA ARG A 106 -18.48 -10.89 -5.32
C ARG A 106 -17.47 -9.78 -5.62
N SER A 107 -17.12 -8.95 -4.63
CA SER A 107 -16.13 -7.88 -4.81
C SER A 107 -14.72 -8.38 -5.18
N VAL A 108 -14.36 -9.59 -4.73
CA VAL A 108 -13.12 -10.25 -5.10
C VAL A 108 -13.22 -10.83 -6.51
N PHE A 109 -14.31 -11.54 -6.80
CA PHE A 109 -14.43 -12.30 -8.04
C PHE A 109 -14.78 -11.46 -9.27
N ASP A 110 -15.41 -10.29 -9.13
CA ASP A 110 -15.85 -9.42 -10.24
C ASP A 110 -14.74 -9.21 -11.30
N ASP A 111 -13.52 -8.96 -10.83
CA ASP A 111 -12.34 -8.70 -11.66
C ASP A 111 -11.21 -9.72 -11.47
N THR A 112 -11.52 -10.87 -10.87
CA THR A 112 -10.60 -12.00 -10.84
C THR A 112 -10.83 -12.86 -12.09
N TYR A 113 -9.72 -13.35 -12.64
CA TYR A 113 -9.71 -14.23 -13.81
C TYR A 113 -8.86 -15.45 -13.50
N ASN A 114 -9.26 -16.61 -14.02
CA ASN A 114 -8.39 -17.79 -14.06
C ASN A 114 -7.50 -17.72 -15.32
N PHE A 115 -6.19 -17.80 -15.12
CA PHE A 115 -5.20 -17.81 -16.20
C PHE A 115 -4.61 -19.20 -16.45
N MET A 116 -4.68 -20.12 -15.47
CA MET A 116 -4.17 -21.49 -15.68
C MET A 116 -4.98 -22.19 -16.77
N LYS A 117 -4.31 -23.02 -17.56
CA LYS A 117 -4.93 -23.79 -18.66
C LYS A 117 -4.75 -25.29 -18.53
N ASN A 118 -3.87 -25.76 -17.64
CA ASN A 118 -3.67 -27.18 -17.41
C ASN A 118 -4.29 -27.61 -16.07
N GLY A 119 -5.41 -28.33 -16.15
CA GLY A 119 -6.14 -28.78 -14.95
C GLY A 119 -5.34 -29.72 -14.06
N THR A 120 -4.38 -30.47 -14.59
CA THR A 120 -3.50 -31.32 -13.77
C THR A 120 -2.50 -30.48 -12.96
N LEU A 121 -1.95 -29.42 -13.55
CA LEU A 121 -1.11 -28.47 -12.82
C LEU A 121 -1.94 -27.66 -11.82
N PHE A 122 -3.16 -27.28 -12.19
CA PHE A 122 -4.12 -26.64 -11.28
C PHE A 122 -4.37 -27.52 -10.05
N ARG A 123 -4.64 -28.83 -10.25
CA ARG A 123 -4.80 -29.80 -9.17
C ARG A 123 -3.57 -29.88 -8.26
N GLN A 124 -2.36 -29.89 -8.83
CA GLN A 124 -1.13 -29.85 -8.03
C GLN A 124 -1.03 -28.57 -7.19
N VAL A 125 -1.44 -27.41 -7.71
CA VAL A 125 -1.45 -26.16 -6.94
C VAL A 125 -2.40 -26.24 -5.76
N ILE A 126 -3.65 -26.67 -5.97
CA ILE A 126 -4.64 -26.73 -4.88
C ILE A 126 -4.27 -27.77 -3.81
N ASN A 127 -3.66 -28.90 -4.18
CA ASN A 127 -3.17 -29.88 -3.21
C ASN A 127 -2.08 -29.25 -2.30
N VAL A 128 -1.16 -28.45 -2.85
CA VAL A 128 -0.17 -27.73 -2.03
C VAL A 128 -0.83 -26.66 -1.14
N ILE A 129 -1.93 -26.04 -1.59
CA ILE A 129 -2.69 -25.09 -0.76
C ILE A 129 -3.43 -25.82 0.37
N ASN A 130 -3.95 -27.02 0.15
CA ASN A 130 -4.64 -27.83 1.16
C ASN A 130 -3.73 -28.22 2.34
N GLU A 131 -2.42 -28.29 2.13
CA GLU A 131 -1.44 -28.53 3.20
C GLU A 131 -1.32 -27.36 4.20
N ILE A 132 -1.95 -26.22 3.91
CA ILE A 132 -1.90 -25.02 4.75
C ILE A 132 -3.18 -24.93 5.58
N ASP A 133 -3.04 -24.97 6.90
CA ASP A 133 -4.11 -24.68 7.86
C ASP A 133 -4.04 -23.19 8.25
N PHE A 134 -5.13 -22.44 8.10
CA PHE A 134 -5.20 -21.02 8.48
C PHE A 134 -5.89 -20.78 9.84
N ASN A 135 -6.39 -21.83 10.48
CA ASN A 135 -7.11 -21.75 11.75
C ASN A 135 -6.18 -21.74 12.97
N SER A 136 -4.93 -22.20 12.86
CA SER A 136 -4.02 -22.18 14.00
C SER A 136 -3.44 -20.78 14.28
N THR A 137 -3.35 -20.42 15.57
CA THR A 137 -2.77 -19.13 16.01
C THR A 137 -1.28 -19.02 15.67
N SER A 138 -0.57 -20.14 15.66
CA SER A 138 0.80 -20.24 15.15
C SER A 138 0.87 -19.91 13.66
N GLU A 139 -0.07 -20.39 12.84
CA GLU A 139 -0.08 -20.19 11.39
C GLU A 139 -0.55 -18.80 10.95
N ARG A 140 -1.29 -18.04 11.77
CA ARG A 140 -1.55 -16.62 11.47
C ARG A 140 -0.27 -15.79 11.36
N HIS A 141 0.72 -16.04 12.22
CA HIS A 141 2.04 -15.44 12.08
C HIS A 141 2.76 -15.92 10.82
N VAL A 142 2.58 -17.19 10.46
CA VAL A 142 3.17 -17.75 9.24
C VAL A 142 2.49 -17.22 7.97
N PHE A 143 1.20 -16.88 8.02
CA PHE A 143 0.54 -16.18 6.92
C PHE A 143 1.12 -14.79 6.72
N ASN A 144 1.35 -14.02 7.80
CA ASN A 144 1.97 -12.71 7.65
C ASN A 144 3.33 -12.82 6.93
N ASP A 145 4.13 -13.83 7.24
CA ASP A 145 5.38 -14.10 6.52
C ASP A 145 5.16 -14.50 5.05
N LEU A 146 4.14 -15.32 4.77
CA LEU A 146 3.69 -15.70 3.42
C LEU A 146 3.24 -14.48 2.62
N TYR A 147 2.39 -13.63 3.19
CA TYR A 147 1.88 -12.42 2.58
C TYR A 147 3.01 -11.43 2.30
N GLU A 148 3.91 -11.21 3.25
CA GLU A 148 5.10 -10.38 3.03
C GLU A 148 6.01 -10.95 1.95
N THR A 149 6.08 -12.28 1.80
CA THR A 149 6.81 -12.92 0.69
C THR A 149 6.10 -12.67 -0.64
N ILE A 150 4.79 -12.82 -0.72
CA ILE A 150 3.98 -12.50 -1.90
C ILE A 150 4.19 -11.03 -2.30
N LEU A 151 4.12 -10.11 -1.33
CA LEU A 151 4.36 -8.70 -1.56
C LEU A 151 5.79 -8.47 -2.06
N LYS A 152 6.81 -9.05 -1.42
CA LYS A 152 8.24 -8.96 -1.84
C LYS A 152 8.48 -9.47 -3.27
N ASP A 153 7.78 -10.53 -3.65
CA ASP A 153 7.85 -11.09 -4.98
C ASP A 153 7.14 -10.20 -6.01
N LEU A 154 5.98 -9.62 -5.68
CA LEU A 154 5.33 -8.59 -6.51
C LEU A 154 6.25 -7.39 -6.78
N GLN A 155 7.02 -6.95 -5.77
CA GLN A 155 8.00 -5.85 -5.96
C GLN A 155 9.08 -6.23 -6.97
N SER A 156 9.42 -7.51 -7.03
CA SER A 156 10.49 -8.04 -7.89
C SER A 156 10.02 -8.30 -9.32
N ALA A 157 8.74 -8.60 -9.48
CA ALA A 157 8.09 -8.89 -10.76
C ALA A 157 8.01 -7.68 -11.70
N GLY A 158 8.29 -6.47 -11.20
CA GLY A 158 8.72 -5.32 -12.01
C GLY A 158 7.81 -4.97 -13.20
N SER A 159 6.52 -4.73 -12.97
CA SER A 159 5.63 -4.35 -14.09
C SER A 159 4.43 -3.44 -13.78
N SER A 160 4.06 -3.16 -12.52
CA SER A 160 2.73 -2.54 -12.27
C SER A 160 2.72 -1.06 -11.87
N GLY A 161 3.87 -0.39 -11.72
CA GLY A 161 3.90 0.98 -11.17
C GLY A 161 3.24 1.10 -9.79
N GLU A 162 3.20 -0.02 -9.05
CA GLU A 162 2.56 -0.12 -7.74
C GLU A 162 3.59 0.18 -6.66
N TYR A 163 3.32 1.21 -5.86
CA TYR A 163 4.16 1.63 -4.75
C TYR A 163 3.63 0.98 -3.47
N TYR A 164 4.40 0.08 -2.88
CA TYR A 164 4.05 -0.49 -1.58
C TYR A 164 4.73 0.31 -0.49
N THR A 165 3.95 0.76 0.49
CA THR A 165 4.46 1.49 1.64
C THR A 165 5.22 0.53 2.56
N PRO A 166 6.49 0.79 2.91
CA PRO A 166 7.22 -0.05 3.85
C PRO A 166 6.50 -0.16 5.20
N ARG A 167 6.47 -1.35 5.79
CA ARG A 167 5.79 -1.60 7.07
C ARG A 167 6.25 -0.71 8.21
N ALA A 168 7.54 -0.36 8.23
CA ALA A 168 8.08 0.58 9.21
C ALA A 168 7.42 1.97 9.10
N VAL A 169 7.16 2.43 7.88
CA VAL A 169 6.51 3.73 7.63
C VAL A 169 5.02 3.67 8.01
N THR A 170 4.29 2.62 7.60
CA THR A 170 2.88 2.48 7.97
C THR A 170 2.70 2.39 9.48
N GLN A 171 3.55 1.60 10.16
CA GLN A 171 3.50 1.45 11.61
C GLN A 171 3.83 2.77 12.31
N PHE A 172 4.90 3.47 11.91
CA PHE A 172 5.27 4.76 12.50
C PHE A 172 4.14 5.78 12.38
N MET A 173 3.54 5.91 11.19
CA MET A 173 2.44 6.86 10.97
C MET A 173 1.21 6.52 11.82
N VAL A 174 0.85 5.22 11.93
CA VAL A 174 -0.24 4.77 12.80
C VAL A 174 0.08 5.04 14.27
N ASP A 175 1.29 4.74 14.74
CA ASP A 175 1.72 4.97 16.12
C ASP A 175 1.56 6.45 16.50
N MET A 176 1.96 7.36 15.60
CA MET A 176 1.88 8.81 15.84
C MET A 176 0.47 9.37 15.73
N ILE A 177 -0.36 8.80 14.87
CA ILE A 177 -1.79 9.13 14.80
C ILE A 177 -2.53 8.62 16.04
N ASN A 178 -2.10 7.49 16.62
CA ASN A 178 -2.68 6.84 17.78
C ASN A 178 -4.22 6.69 17.69
N PRO A 179 -4.73 5.86 16.76
CA PRO A 179 -6.17 5.61 16.61
C PRO A 179 -6.78 5.02 17.89
N GLN A 180 -8.01 5.42 18.20
CA GLN A 180 -8.80 4.89 19.31
C GLN A 180 -10.00 4.10 18.78
N LEU A 181 -10.42 3.09 19.55
CA LEU A 181 -11.59 2.29 19.24
C LEU A 181 -12.84 3.20 19.10
N GLY A 182 -13.57 3.02 18.00
CA GLY A 182 -14.77 3.80 17.69
C GLY A 182 -14.52 5.05 16.84
N GLU A 183 -13.28 5.45 16.62
CA GLU A 183 -12.94 6.46 15.64
C GLU A 183 -13.09 5.91 14.21
N SER A 184 -13.59 6.73 13.30
CA SER A 184 -13.73 6.36 11.89
C SER A 184 -12.43 6.60 11.14
N VAL A 185 -11.89 5.55 10.52
CA VAL A 185 -10.61 5.51 9.82
C VAL A 185 -10.84 5.20 8.35
N LEU A 186 -10.20 5.96 7.46
CA LEU A 186 -10.18 5.69 6.03
C LEU A 186 -8.74 5.68 5.50
N ASP A 187 -8.43 4.68 4.66
CA ASP A 187 -7.37 4.79 3.67
C ASP A 187 -8.00 4.89 2.26
N PRO A 188 -7.94 6.08 1.62
CA PRO A 188 -8.57 6.33 0.32
C PRO A 188 -7.82 5.70 -0.88
N ALA A 189 -6.63 5.16 -0.66
CA ALA A 189 -5.80 4.47 -1.66
C ALA A 189 -5.04 3.33 -0.96
N CYS A 190 -5.79 2.34 -0.46
CA CYS A 190 -5.29 1.43 0.55
C CYS A 190 -4.28 0.40 0.06
N GLY A 191 -4.13 0.23 -1.26
CA GLY A 191 -3.25 -0.77 -1.84
C GLY A 191 -3.56 -2.13 -1.25
N THR A 192 -2.55 -2.77 -0.65
CA THR A 192 -2.66 -4.08 0.00
C THR A 192 -3.00 -4.05 1.49
N GLY A 193 -3.48 -2.91 1.98
CA GLY A 193 -4.05 -2.75 3.32
C GLY A 193 -3.04 -2.42 4.42
N GLY A 194 -1.85 -1.91 4.07
CA GLY A 194 -0.76 -1.69 5.03
C GLY A 194 -1.13 -0.81 6.22
N PHE A 195 -1.75 0.35 5.97
CA PHE A 195 -2.23 1.24 7.03
C PHE A 195 -3.41 0.66 7.81
N LEU A 196 -4.30 -0.06 7.12
CA LEU A 196 -5.49 -0.66 7.74
C LEU A 196 -5.08 -1.75 8.74
N THR A 197 -4.19 -2.67 8.36
CA THR A 197 -3.70 -3.72 9.28
C THR A 197 -2.92 -3.15 10.45
N CYS A 198 -2.04 -2.16 10.21
CA CYS A 198 -1.33 -1.49 11.31
C CYS A 198 -2.30 -0.80 12.27
N THR A 199 -3.37 -0.19 11.74
CA THR A 199 -4.43 0.42 12.57
C THR A 199 -5.13 -0.63 13.42
N ILE A 200 -5.50 -1.77 12.83
CA ILE A 200 -6.14 -2.90 13.53
C ILE A 200 -5.26 -3.40 14.66
N ASP A 201 -3.97 -3.60 14.41
CA ASP A 201 -3.02 -4.04 15.43
C ASP A 201 -2.84 -2.99 16.54
N GLY A 202 -2.77 -1.70 16.18
CA GLY A 202 -2.64 -0.60 17.12
C GLY A 202 -3.81 -0.47 18.10
N VAL A 203 -5.03 -0.78 17.65
CA VAL A 203 -6.23 -0.76 18.50
C VAL A 203 -6.58 -2.11 19.13
N ARG A 204 -5.89 -3.20 18.76
CA ARG A 204 -6.20 -4.57 19.22
C ARG A 204 -6.30 -4.69 20.74
N ASN A 205 -5.40 -4.05 21.49
CA ASN A 205 -5.40 -4.07 22.96
C ASN A 205 -6.61 -3.36 23.60
N GLN A 206 -7.33 -2.55 22.81
CA GLN A 206 -8.54 -1.86 23.23
C GLN A 206 -9.79 -2.73 23.03
N VAL A 207 -9.72 -3.78 22.19
CA VAL A 207 -10.82 -4.70 21.88
C VAL A 207 -10.85 -5.83 22.92
N LYS A 208 -11.87 -5.83 23.80
CA LYS A 208 -11.99 -6.82 24.89
C LYS A 208 -13.25 -7.66 24.81
N THR A 209 -14.26 -7.18 24.09
CA THR A 209 -15.58 -7.79 23.99
C THR A 209 -16.01 -7.97 22.52
N PRO A 210 -16.98 -8.85 22.23
CA PRO A 210 -17.56 -8.96 20.89
C PRO A 210 -18.12 -7.62 20.36
N LYS A 211 -18.69 -6.80 21.25
CA LYS A 211 -19.18 -5.47 20.90
C LYS A 211 -18.05 -4.53 20.46
N ASP A 212 -16.89 -4.61 21.09
CA ASP A 212 -15.72 -3.84 20.68
C ASP A 212 -15.23 -4.27 19.29
N ARG A 213 -15.28 -5.58 18.99
CA ARG A 213 -14.98 -6.11 17.65
C ARG A 213 -15.93 -5.52 16.61
N ASP A 214 -17.23 -5.48 16.89
CA ASP A 214 -18.22 -4.87 15.98
C ASP A 214 -17.98 -3.38 15.74
N ILE A 215 -17.60 -2.65 16.79
CA ILE A 215 -17.25 -1.22 16.68
C ILE A 215 -16.03 -1.07 15.77
N LEU A 216 -14.97 -1.85 16.00
CA LEU A 216 -13.76 -1.83 15.20
C LEU A 216 -14.06 -2.11 13.72
N GLN A 217 -14.84 -3.15 13.44
CA GLN A 217 -15.16 -3.53 12.06
C GLN A 217 -15.95 -2.45 11.30
N LYS A 218 -16.81 -1.69 11.99
CA LYS A 218 -17.58 -0.58 11.40
C LYS A 218 -16.79 0.72 11.25
N SER A 219 -15.69 0.85 11.99
CA SER A 219 -14.83 2.03 12.06
C SER A 219 -13.84 2.13 10.91
N ILE A 220 -13.38 1.00 10.35
CA ILE A 220 -12.32 0.97 9.34
C ILE A 220 -12.89 0.88 7.93
N ARG A 221 -12.33 1.66 7.00
CA ARG A 221 -12.68 1.65 5.57
C ARG A 221 -11.44 1.74 4.70
N GLY A 222 -11.42 1.00 3.61
CA GLY A 222 -10.38 1.06 2.58
C GLY A 222 -10.99 1.25 1.20
N ILE A 223 -10.36 2.04 0.35
CA ILE A 223 -10.71 2.14 -1.06
C ILE A 223 -9.47 1.82 -1.90
N GLU A 224 -9.63 0.95 -2.89
CA GLU A 224 -8.56 0.59 -3.81
C GLU A 224 -9.09 0.51 -5.24
N LYS A 225 -8.36 1.10 -6.19
CA LYS A 225 -8.77 1.15 -7.59
C LYS A 225 -8.42 -0.14 -8.34
N LYS A 226 -7.26 -0.72 -8.06
CA LYS A 226 -6.71 -1.86 -8.82
C LYS A 226 -7.20 -3.20 -8.26
N PRO A 227 -7.58 -4.16 -9.13
CA PRO A 227 -8.16 -5.44 -8.68
C PRO A 227 -7.20 -6.29 -7.84
N LEU A 228 -5.93 -6.43 -8.24
CA LEU A 228 -4.99 -7.27 -7.50
C LEU A 228 -4.67 -6.73 -6.09
N PRO A 229 -4.32 -5.43 -5.91
CA PRO A 229 -4.19 -4.85 -4.57
C PRO A 229 -5.47 -4.93 -3.74
N HIS A 230 -6.64 -4.72 -4.34
CA HIS A 230 -7.94 -4.87 -3.67
C HIS A 230 -8.14 -6.29 -3.12
N LEU A 231 -7.88 -7.31 -3.94
CA LEU A 231 -7.94 -8.72 -3.55
C LEU A 231 -6.97 -9.01 -2.40
N LEU A 232 -5.71 -8.60 -2.54
CA LEU A 232 -4.68 -8.76 -1.50
C LEU A 232 -5.12 -8.12 -0.17
N CYS A 233 -5.60 -6.87 -0.22
CA CYS A 233 -6.08 -6.14 0.95
C CYS A 233 -7.25 -6.87 1.63
N THR A 234 -8.24 -7.30 0.86
CA THR A 234 -9.43 -8.00 1.36
C THR A 234 -9.04 -9.31 2.06
N THR A 235 -8.18 -10.11 1.44
CA THR A 235 -7.66 -11.36 2.04
C THR A 235 -6.87 -11.08 3.32
N ASN A 236 -6.03 -10.05 3.33
CA ASN A 236 -5.22 -9.67 4.48
C ASN A 236 -6.08 -9.24 5.68
N LEU A 237 -7.13 -8.44 5.43
CA LEU A 237 -8.07 -8.04 6.48
C LEU A 237 -8.89 -9.21 7.04
N MET A 238 -9.34 -10.13 6.18
CA MET A 238 -10.06 -11.33 6.61
C MET A 238 -9.27 -12.15 7.63
N LEU A 239 -7.97 -12.28 7.41
CA LEU A 239 -7.06 -12.96 8.33
C LEU A 239 -6.80 -12.18 9.63
N HIS A 240 -6.97 -10.86 9.58
CA HIS A 240 -6.97 -10.01 10.77
C HIS A 240 -8.33 -10.03 11.50
N GLY A 241 -9.26 -10.90 11.09
CA GLY A 241 -10.55 -11.13 11.75
C GLY A 241 -11.64 -10.14 11.35
N PHE A 242 -11.52 -9.54 10.17
CA PHE A 242 -12.57 -8.71 9.59
C PHE A 242 -13.48 -9.54 8.70
N ASP A 243 -14.74 -9.64 9.10
CA ASP A 243 -15.77 -10.45 8.45
C ASP A 243 -16.73 -9.57 7.61
N LEU A 244 -16.50 -8.25 7.59
CA LEU A 244 -17.30 -7.27 6.84
C LEU A 244 -16.57 -6.76 5.58
N PRO A 245 -17.30 -6.37 4.52
CA PRO A 245 -16.74 -5.78 3.30
C PRO A 245 -16.29 -4.33 3.55
N VAL A 246 -15.21 -4.15 4.30
CA VAL A 246 -14.67 -2.84 4.69
C VAL A 246 -13.81 -2.20 3.61
N VAL A 247 -13.31 -2.99 2.67
CA VAL A 247 -12.57 -2.52 1.49
C VAL A 247 -13.52 -2.53 0.30
N ARG A 248 -13.48 -1.46 -0.49
CA ARG A 248 -14.24 -1.38 -1.75
C ARG A 248 -13.30 -1.16 -2.91
N ARG A 249 -13.56 -1.86 -4.00
CA ARG A 249 -12.97 -1.58 -5.30
C ARG A 249 -13.64 -0.36 -5.92
N ASP A 250 -13.00 0.80 -5.82
CA ASP A 250 -13.61 2.07 -6.23
C ASP A 250 -12.53 3.14 -6.49
N ASN A 251 -12.92 4.26 -7.10
CA ASN A 251 -12.07 5.45 -7.22
C ASN A 251 -12.77 6.65 -6.56
N LEU A 252 -12.31 7.07 -5.38
CA LEU A 252 -12.89 8.22 -4.66
C LEU A 252 -12.81 9.53 -5.45
N LEU A 253 -11.85 9.66 -6.37
CA LEU A 253 -11.68 10.86 -7.19
C LEU A 253 -12.74 10.96 -8.31
N SER A 254 -13.45 9.86 -8.60
CA SER A 254 -14.53 9.82 -9.60
C SER A 254 -15.82 10.53 -9.15
N LYS A 255 -16.03 10.66 -7.84
CA LYS A 255 -17.20 11.36 -7.28
C LYS A 255 -16.96 12.87 -7.28
N PRO A 256 -17.92 13.69 -7.76
CA PRO A 256 -17.80 15.15 -7.75
C PRO A 256 -17.46 15.71 -6.35
N TYR A 257 -16.50 16.63 -6.29
CA TYR A 257 -16.01 17.20 -5.02
C TYR A 257 -17.13 17.86 -4.19
N ALA A 258 -18.12 18.42 -4.87
CA ALA A 258 -19.27 19.09 -4.25
C ALA A 258 -20.23 18.11 -3.53
N ASP A 259 -20.25 16.84 -3.95
CA ASP A 259 -21.16 15.82 -3.42
C ASP A 259 -20.65 15.19 -2.12
N TRP A 260 -19.42 15.51 -1.72
CA TRP A 260 -18.88 15.15 -0.41
C TRP A 260 -19.43 16.10 0.67
N GLY A 261 -20.23 15.52 1.57
CA GLY A 261 -20.99 16.23 2.59
C GLY A 261 -20.53 15.92 4.02
N ALA A 262 -21.31 16.39 4.99
CA ALA A 262 -21.03 16.19 6.42
C ALA A 262 -21.03 14.70 6.83
N LYS A 263 -21.89 13.88 6.20
CA LYS A 263 -22.00 12.43 6.47
C LYS A 263 -20.78 11.62 6.05
N ASP A 264 -20.00 12.16 5.12
CA ASP A 264 -18.82 11.48 4.59
C ASP A 264 -17.56 11.80 5.40
N LYS A 265 -17.68 12.64 6.44
CA LYS A 265 -16.53 13.09 7.22
C LYS A 265 -16.04 12.02 8.20
N LEU A 266 -14.71 11.97 8.38
CA LEU A 266 -14.00 10.95 9.13
C LEU A 266 -13.12 11.54 10.23
N ASP A 267 -12.83 10.74 11.25
CA ASP A 267 -11.95 11.13 12.37
C ASP A 267 -10.48 11.02 11.97
N ILE A 268 -10.12 9.96 11.23
CA ILE A 268 -8.74 9.66 10.87
C ILE A 268 -8.64 9.32 9.38
N ILE A 269 -7.63 9.88 8.72
CA ILE A 269 -7.21 9.46 7.39
C ILE A 269 -5.73 9.12 7.39
N LEU A 270 -5.38 7.91 6.92
CA LEU A 270 -4.02 7.42 6.79
C LEU A 270 -3.83 6.99 5.34
N SER A 271 -2.83 7.53 4.63
CA SER A 271 -2.69 7.16 3.22
C SER A 271 -1.30 7.38 2.64
N ASN A 272 -1.00 6.61 1.60
CA ASN A 272 0.09 6.84 0.66
C ASN A 272 -0.49 6.87 -0.77
N PRO A 273 -1.01 8.03 -1.22
CA PRO A 273 -1.57 8.12 -2.57
C PRO A 273 -0.53 7.88 -3.66
N PRO A 274 -0.93 7.43 -4.87
CA PRO A 274 -0.02 7.20 -5.98
C PRO A 274 0.85 8.42 -6.34
N PHE A 275 2.15 8.20 -6.53
CA PHE A 275 3.08 9.25 -6.96
C PHE A 275 3.10 9.36 -8.49
N GLY A 276 2.80 10.54 -9.04
CA GLY A 276 2.89 10.79 -10.49
C GLY A 276 1.93 9.97 -11.36
N GLY A 277 0.89 9.38 -10.76
CA GLY A 277 -0.23 8.78 -11.49
C GLY A 277 -1.07 9.87 -12.16
N VAL A 278 -1.55 9.58 -13.36
CA VAL A 278 -2.52 10.41 -14.07
C VAL A 278 -3.87 9.69 -13.95
N GLU A 279 -4.87 10.38 -13.41
CA GLU A 279 -6.23 9.88 -13.41
C GLU A 279 -6.80 9.81 -14.84
N GLU A 280 -7.91 9.10 -15.01
CA GLU A 280 -8.64 9.08 -16.28
C GLU A 280 -9.00 10.51 -16.70
N ASP A 281 -8.87 10.81 -17.99
CA ASP A 281 -9.13 12.14 -18.54
C ASP A 281 -10.54 12.61 -18.13
N GLY A 282 -10.62 13.79 -17.52
CA GLY A 282 -11.87 14.36 -17.04
C GLY A 282 -12.09 14.19 -15.53
N THR A 283 -11.33 13.34 -14.83
CA THR A 283 -11.43 13.19 -13.37
C THR A 283 -11.16 14.51 -12.65
N GLU A 284 -10.25 15.33 -13.16
CA GLU A 284 -9.95 16.66 -12.61
C GLU A 284 -11.16 17.61 -12.67
N THR A 285 -12.14 17.36 -13.56
CA THR A 285 -13.33 18.21 -13.68
C THR A 285 -14.28 18.08 -12.49
N ASN A 286 -14.21 16.96 -11.76
CA ASN A 286 -14.90 16.73 -10.50
C ASN A 286 -14.46 17.70 -9.40
N PHE A 287 -13.28 18.32 -9.55
CA PHE A 287 -12.72 19.24 -8.58
C PHE A 287 -13.00 20.70 -8.94
N PRO A 288 -13.10 21.60 -7.94
CA PRO A 288 -13.18 23.04 -8.16
C PRO A 288 -12.00 23.53 -8.99
N LYS A 289 -12.18 24.57 -9.82
CA LYS A 289 -11.14 25.12 -10.70
C LYS A 289 -9.78 25.36 -10.01
N LYS A 290 -9.80 25.74 -8.73
CA LYS A 290 -8.59 26.00 -7.94
C LYS A 290 -7.77 24.76 -7.57
N PHE A 291 -8.34 23.56 -7.67
CA PHE A 291 -7.72 22.27 -7.34
C PHE A 291 -7.57 21.34 -8.55
N ARG A 292 -7.89 21.80 -9.76
CA ARG A 292 -7.79 20.95 -10.95
C ARG A 292 -6.34 20.72 -11.33
N THR A 293 -5.94 19.46 -11.36
CA THR A 293 -4.60 18.99 -11.71
C THR A 293 -4.68 17.55 -12.19
N LYS A 294 -3.68 17.12 -12.95
CA LYS A 294 -3.52 15.72 -13.35
C LYS A 294 -2.77 14.89 -12.30
N GLU A 295 -2.18 15.54 -11.29
CA GLU A 295 -1.43 14.88 -10.23
C GLU A 295 -2.37 14.23 -9.20
N THR A 296 -2.49 12.90 -9.23
CA THR A 296 -3.35 12.12 -8.33
C THR A 296 -3.13 12.46 -6.83
N ALA A 297 -1.88 12.58 -6.38
CA ALA A 297 -1.56 12.88 -4.98
C ALA A 297 -2.12 14.23 -4.49
N ASP A 298 -2.16 15.24 -5.36
CA ASP A 298 -2.70 16.55 -5.01
C ASP A 298 -4.24 16.52 -4.92
N LEU A 299 -4.91 15.78 -5.82
CA LEU A 299 -6.36 15.58 -5.79
C LEU A 299 -6.78 14.85 -4.50
N PHE A 300 -6.04 13.82 -4.10
CA PHE A 300 -6.24 13.15 -2.82
C PHE A 300 -6.03 14.10 -1.65
N LEU A 301 -4.96 14.91 -1.62
CA LEU A 301 -4.77 15.88 -0.53
C LEU A 301 -5.95 16.86 -0.42
N ALA A 302 -6.44 17.39 -1.55
CA ALA A 302 -7.61 18.27 -1.57
C ALA A 302 -8.88 17.57 -1.03
N LEU A 303 -9.08 16.30 -1.40
CA LEU A 303 -10.20 15.49 -0.93
C LEU A 303 -10.07 15.13 0.56
N ILE A 304 -8.88 14.79 1.04
CA ILE A 304 -8.62 14.46 2.44
C ILE A 304 -8.91 15.66 3.34
N ILE A 305 -8.45 16.85 2.96
CA ILE A 305 -8.80 18.10 3.67
C ILE A 305 -10.31 18.28 3.74
N LYS A 306 -11.07 17.90 2.69
CA LYS A 306 -12.55 17.98 2.67
C LYS A 306 -13.19 16.95 3.61
N LEU A 307 -12.70 15.70 3.59
CA LEU A 307 -13.25 14.56 4.32
C LEU A 307 -12.93 14.54 5.81
N LEU A 308 -11.91 15.23 6.30
CA LEU A 308 -11.67 15.27 7.75
C LEU A 308 -12.81 16.00 8.48
N LYS A 309 -13.20 15.48 9.65
CA LYS A 309 -13.98 16.22 10.66
C LYS A 309 -13.14 17.35 11.25
N ASN A 310 -13.79 18.29 11.94
CA ASN A 310 -13.04 19.19 12.81
C ASN A 310 -12.45 18.35 13.96
N ASN A 311 -11.20 18.62 14.33
CA ASN A 311 -10.35 17.80 15.20
C ASN A 311 -9.99 16.41 14.62
N GLY A 312 -10.34 16.15 13.35
CA GLY A 312 -9.89 14.95 12.65
C GLY A 312 -8.41 15.05 12.29
N ARG A 313 -7.71 13.92 12.30
CA ARG A 313 -6.25 13.80 12.19
C ARG A 313 -5.89 13.07 10.90
N CYS A 314 -4.80 13.47 10.26
CA CYS A 314 -4.32 12.82 9.06
C CYS A 314 -2.81 12.61 9.10
N ALA A 315 -2.36 11.45 8.63
CA ALA A 315 -0.99 11.25 8.20
C ALA A 315 -0.97 10.80 6.74
N ILE A 316 -0.24 11.53 5.90
CA ILE A 316 -0.15 11.28 4.46
C ILE A 316 1.29 11.26 3.98
N VAL A 317 1.63 10.31 3.11
CA VAL A 317 2.91 10.28 2.40
C VAL A 317 2.78 11.12 1.12
N LEU A 318 3.69 12.07 0.90
CA LEU A 318 3.74 12.89 -0.31
C LEU A 318 5.17 13.01 -0.86
N PRO A 319 5.34 13.07 -2.19
CA PRO A 319 6.64 13.31 -2.80
C PRO A 319 7.08 14.77 -2.63
N ASP A 320 8.38 15.04 -2.73
CA ASP A 320 8.94 16.41 -2.69
C ASP A 320 8.23 17.36 -3.68
N GLY A 321 7.80 16.85 -4.84
CA GLY A 321 7.07 17.63 -5.85
C GLY A 321 5.77 18.29 -5.36
N THR A 322 5.10 17.72 -4.35
CA THR A 322 3.95 18.37 -3.71
C THR A 322 4.38 19.51 -2.78
N LEU A 323 5.55 19.41 -2.15
CA LEU A 323 6.07 20.41 -1.21
C LEU A 323 6.58 21.66 -1.93
N PHE A 324 7.41 21.50 -2.96
CA PHE A 324 8.00 22.64 -3.68
C PHE A 324 7.17 23.15 -4.86
N GLY A 325 6.19 22.37 -5.35
CA GLY A 325 5.44 22.74 -6.54
C GLY A 325 4.64 24.04 -6.38
N GLU A 326 4.48 24.75 -7.50
CA GLU A 326 3.89 26.11 -7.55
C GLU A 326 2.50 26.12 -8.22
N GLY A 327 1.87 27.29 -8.30
CA GLY A 327 0.61 27.51 -9.01
C GLY A 327 -0.59 26.89 -8.28
N MET A 328 -1.14 25.81 -8.84
CA MET A 328 -2.25 25.06 -8.21
C MET A 328 -1.80 24.47 -6.86
N LYS A 329 -0.60 23.91 -6.81
CA LYS A 329 -0.03 23.32 -5.58
C LYS A 329 0.17 24.37 -4.48
N THR A 330 0.51 25.62 -4.84
CA THR A 330 0.54 26.75 -3.88
C THR A 330 -0.84 26.97 -3.26
N ARG A 331 -1.90 27.04 -4.07
CA ARG A 331 -3.28 27.22 -3.57
C ARG A 331 -3.76 26.05 -2.71
N LEU A 332 -3.33 24.83 -3.04
CA LEU A 332 -3.63 23.65 -2.23
C LEU A 332 -2.91 23.70 -0.87
N LYS A 333 -1.65 24.13 -0.84
CA LYS A 333 -0.90 24.35 0.41
C LYS A 333 -1.49 25.48 1.24
N GLU A 334 -1.93 26.57 0.62
CA GLU A 334 -2.71 27.63 1.29
C GLU A 334 -3.95 27.05 1.97
N GLU A 335 -4.76 26.27 1.24
CA GLU A 335 -5.97 25.64 1.79
C GLU A 335 -5.64 24.71 2.97
N LEU A 336 -4.59 23.90 2.83
CA LEU A 336 -4.11 23.01 3.90
C LEU A 336 -3.73 23.80 5.15
N LEU A 337 -2.93 24.86 5.00
CA LEU A 337 -2.40 25.62 6.12
C LEU A 337 -3.43 26.55 6.77
N ASP A 338 -4.46 26.97 6.02
CA ASP A 338 -5.56 27.79 6.54
C ASP A 338 -6.59 26.93 7.30
N LYS A 339 -6.92 25.75 6.78
CA LYS A 339 -7.99 24.89 7.36
C LYS A 339 -7.48 23.84 8.33
N CYS A 340 -6.20 23.50 8.25
CA CYS A 340 -5.58 22.49 9.06
C CYS A 340 -4.32 23.03 9.74
N ASN A 341 -3.98 22.40 10.85
CA ASN A 341 -2.75 22.59 11.58
C ASN A 341 -1.77 21.51 11.11
N LEU A 342 -0.99 21.81 10.07
CA LEU A 342 0.14 21.00 9.63
C LEU A 342 1.27 21.15 10.64
N HIS A 343 1.21 20.34 11.70
CA HIS A 343 2.08 20.49 12.85
C HIS A 343 3.43 19.79 12.67
N THR A 344 3.53 18.78 11.80
CA THR A 344 4.78 18.03 11.59
C THR A 344 4.97 17.57 10.15
N ILE A 345 6.19 17.71 9.63
CA ILE A 345 6.68 17.06 8.41
C ILE A 345 7.92 16.22 8.75
N VAL A 346 7.85 14.90 8.57
CA VAL A 346 9.02 14.02 8.66
C VAL A 346 9.57 13.80 7.25
N ARG A 347 10.80 14.22 6.99
CA ARG A 347 11.49 14.05 5.72
C ARG A 347 12.20 12.70 5.70
N LEU A 348 11.83 11.83 4.76
CA LEU A 348 12.44 10.50 4.64
C LEU A 348 13.67 10.53 3.71
N PRO A 349 14.68 9.70 3.97
CA PRO A 349 15.84 9.60 3.10
C PRO A 349 15.53 8.95 1.74
N ASN A 350 16.50 9.03 0.84
CA ASN A 350 16.42 8.39 -0.47
C ASN A 350 16.30 6.86 -0.35
N GLY A 351 15.44 6.30 -1.20
CA GLY A 351 15.34 4.86 -1.38
C GLY A 351 14.49 4.12 -0.36
N VAL A 352 13.80 4.82 0.55
CA VAL A 352 12.82 4.18 1.47
C VAL A 352 11.79 3.37 0.69
N PHE A 353 11.39 3.86 -0.49
CA PHE A 353 10.45 3.19 -1.39
C PHE A 353 11.13 2.43 -2.55
N ASN A 354 12.41 2.07 -2.41
CA ASN A 354 13.06 1.20 -3.40
C ASN A 354 12.50 -0.24 -3.32
N PRO A 355 12.38 -0.94 -4.46
CA PRO A 355 12.84 -0.55 -5.80
C PRO A 355 11.82 0.26 -6.63
N TYR A 356 10.68 0.65 -6.07
CA TYR A 356 9.60 1.30 -6.83
C TYR A 356 9.93 2.71 -7.28
N THR A 357 10.54 3.49 -6.39
CA THR A 357 10.93 4.86 -6.68
C THR A 357 12.12 5.31 -5.84
N SER A 358 12.98 6.09 -6.46
CA SER A 358 14.07 6.83 -5.81
C SER A 358 13.64 8.23 -5.33
N ILE A 359 12.37 8.62 -5.57
CA ILE A 359 11.83 9.92 -5.17
C ILE A 359 11.87 10.05 -3.64
N LYS A 360 12.34 11.21 -3.17
CA LYS A 360 12.22 11.62 -1.77
C LYS A 360 10.76 11.84 -1.40
N THR A 361 10.40 11.30 -0.25
CA THR A 361 9.03 11.32 0.27
C THR A 361 9.02 11.93 1.66
N ASN A 362 7.88 12.49 2.02
CA ASN A 362 7.67 13.21 3.26
C ASN A 362 6.38 12.71 3.90
N LEU A 363 6.41 12.58 5.22
CA LEU A 363 5.24 12.21 6.02
C LEU A 363 4.67 13.49 6.62
N LEU A 364 3.50 13.90 6.17
CA LEU A 364 2.82 15.08 6.68
C LEU A 364 1.78 14.65 7.71
N PHE A 365 1.79 15.31 8.87
CA PHE A 365 0.83 15.09 9.94
C PHE A 365 0.08 16.38 10.24
N PHE A 366 -1.24 16.34 10.15
CA PHE A 366 -2.07 17.51 10.36
C PHE A 366 -3.45 17.21 10.95
N ASP A 367 -3.96 18.18 11.69
CA ASP A 367 -5.30 18.14 12.29
C ASP A 367 -6.18 19.21 11.64
N LYS A 368 -7.46 18.94 11.44
CA LYS A 368 -8.37 19.91 10.83
C LYS A 368 -9.08 20.78 11.87
N GLY A 369 -9.28 22.06 11.56
CA GLY A 369 -10.13 22.97 12.32
C GLY A 369 -9.39 24.16 12.93
N THR A 370 -8.07 24.09 13.03
CA THR A 370 -7.21 25.21 13.44
C THR A 370 -6.19 25.51 12.34
N PRO A 371 -5.94 26.78 12.00
CA PRO A 371 -4.90 27.13 11.02
C PRO A 371 -3.49 26.82 11.55
N THR A 372 -2.58 26.51 10.64
CA THR A 372 -1.16 26.30 10.92
C THR A 372 -0.48 27.59 11.36
N LYS A 373 0.24 27.54 12.48
CA LYS A 373 1.04 28.66 12.99
C LYS A 373 2.55 28.43 12.80
N GLU A 374 2.96 27.20 13.01
CA GLU A 374 4.34 26.75 12.90
C GLU A 374 4.33 25.27 12.51
N ILE A 375 5.38 24.85 11.82
CA ILE A 375 5.57 23.48 11.37
C ILE A 375 6.89 22.99 11.95
N TRP A 376 6.85 21.84 12.61
CA TRP A 376 8.06 21.10 12.93
C TRP A 376 8.49 20.26 11.75
N TYR A 377 9.76 20.35 11.39
CA TYR A 377 10.40 19.42 10.47
C TYR A 377 11.27 18.46 11.26
N TYR A 378 11.29 17.20 10.84
CA TYR A 378 12.23 16.20 11.34
C TYR A 378 12.86 15.50 10.14
N GLU A 379 14.18 15.56 10.01
CA GLU A 379 14.91 14.82 8.99
C GLU A 379 15.34 13.47 9.55
N HIS A 380 14.72 12.40 9.05
CA HIS A 380 15.04 11.04 9.48
C HIS A 380 16.47 10.68 9.07
N PRO A 381 17.37 10.32 9.99
CA PRO A 381 18.75 10.01 9.66
C PRO A 381 18.87 8.60 9.03
N TYR A 382 19.92 8.37 8.26
CA TYR A 382 20.31 6.99 7.95
C TYR A 382 20.97 6.32 9.17
N PRO A 383 20.88 4.98 9.27
CA PRO A 383 21.76 4.22 10.14
C PRO A 383 23.23 4.48 9.83
N GLU A 384 24.09 4.30 10.83
CA GLU A 384 25.53 4.47 10.68
C GLU A 384 26.08 3.60 9.54
N GLY A 385 26.84 4.22 8.63
CA GLY A 385 27.42 3.56 7.46
C GLY A 385 26.44 3.29 6.30
N VAL A 386 25.16 3.62 6.43
CA VAL A 386 24.16 3.51 5.35
C VAL A 386 24.03 4.85 4.62
N LYS A 387 24.05 4.80 3.28
CA LYS A 387 23.88 6.00 2.42
C LYS A 387 22.60 6.01 1.60
N SER A 388 21.94 4.85 1.49
CA SER A 388 20.66 4.68 0.80
C SER A 388 20.02 3.34 1.15
N TYR A 389 18.69 3.32 1.28
CA TYR A 389 17.93 2.09 1.42
C TYR A 389 17.75 1.38 0.07
N ASN A 390 17.63 0.06 0.11
CA ASN A 390 17.37 -0.78 -1.06
C ASN A 390 16.65 -2.07 -0.64
N LYS A 391 16.31 -2.92 -1.62
CA LYS A 391 15.60 -4.19 -1.37
C LYS A 391 16.28 -5.10 -0.33
N GLY A 392 17.62 -5.12 -0.26
CA GLY A 392 18.37 -5.93 0.69
C GLY A 392 18.56 -5.27 2.06
N LYS A 393 18.38 -3.94 2.14
CA LYS A 393 18.49 -3.14 3.36
C LYS A 393 17.33 -2.15 3.41
N PRO A 394 16.10 -2.64 3.68
CA PRO A 394 14.93 -1.78 3.82
C PRO A 394 14.96 -1.02 5.15
N ILE A 395 14.11 0.00 5.27
CA ILE A 395 13.91 0.71 6.53
C ILE A 395 13.19 -0.18 7.56
N HIS A 396 13.61 -0.11 8.82
CA HIS A 396 13.05 -0.84 9.94
C HIS A 396 12.38 0.09 10.97
N ILE A 397 11.39 -0.44 11.69
CA ILE A 397 10.59 0.36 12.64
C ILE A 397 11.44 0.96 13.78
N LYS A 398 12.50 0.27 14.22
CA LYS A 398 13.41 0.76 15.27
C LYS A 398 14.14 2.04 14.86
N GLU A 399 14.30 2.27 13.57
CA GLU A 399 14.95 3.48 13.07
C GLU A 399 14.07 4.72 13.36
N PHE A 400 12.75 4.54 13.55
CA PHE A 400 11.83 5.60 13.94
C PHE A 400 11.78 5.88 15.46
N ASP A 401 12.55 5.16 16.29
CA ASP A 401 12.50 5.34 17.75
C ASP A 401 12.95 6.75 18.18
N THR A 402 13.79 7.39 17.36
CA THR A 402 14.25 8.77 17.58
C THR A 402 13.11 9.78 17.39
N GLU A 403 12.34 9.68 16.30
CA GLU A 403 11.15 10.50 16.06
C GLU A 403 10.09 10.26 17.13
N LYS A 404 9.84 9.00 17.49
CA LYS A 404 8.84 8.63 18.50
C LYS A 404 9.16 9.23 19.86
N SER A 405 10.43 9.20 20.26
CA SER A 405 10.89 9.75 21.54
C SER A 405 10.77 11.28 21.57
N TRP A 406 11.06 11.93 20.44
CA TRP A 406 10.96 13.38 20.28
C TRP A 406 9.51 13.89 20.17
N TRP A 407 8.57 13.09 19.64
CA TRP A 407 7.24 13.52 19.22
C TRP A 407 6.43 14.34 20.24
N ASN A 408 6.49 13.92 21.51
CA ASN A 408 5.74 14.52 22.63
C ASN A 408 6.57 15.50 23.47
N ASN A 409 7.89 15.58 23.24
CA ASN A 409 8.82 16.46 23.94
C ASN A 409 9.69 17.21 22.92
N ARG A 410 9.04 18.02 22.08
CA ARG A 410 9.68 18.58 20.88
C ARG A 410 10.66 19.69 21.24
N GLU A 411 11.92 19.45 20.91
CA GLU A 411 13.00 20.43 20.98
C GLU A 411 13.74 20.49 19.65
N GLU A 412 14.33 21.66 19.35
CA GLU A 412 15.22 21.78 18.19
C GLU A 412 16.52 21.02 18.45
N ASN A 413 17.00 20.31 17.45
CA ASN A 413 18.24 19.55 17.50
C ASN A 413 18.80 19.39 16.07
N THR A 414 19.85 18.57 15.91
CA THR A 414 20.50 18.36 14.60
C THR A 414 19.59 17.76 13.51
N GLN A 415 18.46 17.16 13.87
CA GLN A 415 17.49 16.54 12.97
C GLN A 415 16.16 17.31 12.92
N ALA A 416 15.82 18.07 13.96
CA ALA A 416 14.53 18.71 14.12
C ALA A 416 14.65 20.23 14.22
N TRP A 417 13.88 20.96 13.40
CA TRP A 417 13.82 22.41 13.42
C TRP A 417 12.40 22.91 13.20
N LYS A 418 12.13 24.15 13.60
CA LYS A 418 10.81 24.75 13.50
C LYS A 418 10.78 25.88 12.47
N VAL A 419 9.67 25.98 11.73
CA VAL A 419 9.44 27.06 10.77
C VAL A 419 8.09 27.72 11.02
N SER A 420 8.07 29.05 11.11
CA SER A 420 6.84 29.81 11.28
C SER A 420 6.03 29.93 9.98
N ILE A 421 4.71 30.11 10.11
CA ILE A 421 3.83 30.35 8.96
C ILE A 421 4.23 31.59 8.16
N GLU A 422 4.79 32.61 8.81
CA GLU A 422 5.23 33.84 8.14
C GLU A 422 6.45 33.60 7.24
N GLU A 423 7.38 32.75 7.65
CA GLU A 423 8.50 32.34 6.78
C GLU A 423 7.99 31.51 5.60
N ILE A 424 7.04 30.60 5.83
CA ILE A 424 6.44 29.78 4.77
C ILE A 424 5.73 30.66 3.73
N LYS A 425 4.98 31.68 4.18
CA LYS A 425 4.33 32.66 3.29
C LYS A 425 5.35 33.45 2.46
N LYS A 426 6.44 33.93 3.09
CA LYS A 426 7.53 34.63 2.38
C LYS A 426 8.17 33.76 1.31
N ARG A 427 8.22 32.45 1.51
CA ARG A 427 8.71 31.45 0.55
C ARG A 427 7.65 31.01 -0.48
N GLY A 428 6.53 31.73 -0.61
CA GLY A 428 5.48 31.38 -1.57
C GLY A 428 4.79 30.04 -1.27
N TYR A 429 4.66 29.71 0.02
CA TYR A 429 4.16 28.42 0.51
C TYR A 429 4.98 27.22 0.04
N ASN A 430 6.28 27.39 -0.22
CA ASN A 430 7.18 26.27 -0.46
C ASN A 430 7.50 25.55 0.87
N LEU A 431 7.08 24.29 0.98
CA LEU A 431 7.30 23.43 2.15
C LEU A 431 8.56 22.58 2.05
N ASP A 432 9.31 22.63 0.95
CA ASP A 432 10.63 22.00 0.84
C ASP A 432 11.68 22.86 1.55
N ILE A 433 11.71 22.73 2.87
CA ILE A 433 12.68 23.41 3.74
C ILE A 433 13.71 22.39 4.17
N LYS A 434 14.98 22.68 3.91
CA LYS A 434 16.11 21.78 4.22
C LYS A 434 16.52 21.93 5.68
N ASN A 435 17.13 20.87 6.22
CA ASN A 435 17.69 20.88 7.55
C ASN A 435 18.81 21.96 7.64
N PRO A 436 18.70 22.95 8.54
CA PRO A 436 19.71 24.00 8.69
C PRO A 436 21.02 23.49 9.31
N HIS A 437 21.01 22.30 9.92
CA HIS A 437 22.16 21.69 10.59
C HIS A 437 22.91 20.68 9.72
N GLN A 438 22.39 20.33 8.53
CA GLN A 438 23.19 19.57 7.58
C GLN A 438 24.37 20.44 7.13
N GLU A 439 25.58 19.91 7.27
CA GLU A 439 26.71 20.40 6.49
C GLU A 439 26.24 20.39 5.03
N ILE A 440 26.23 21.56 4.41
CA ILE A 440 26.00 21.68 2.98
C ILE A 440 27.01 20.71 2.38
N ASP A 441 26.52 19.61 1.80
CA ASP A 441 27.32 18.78 0.91
C ASP A 441 27.76 19.77 -0.16
N THR A 442 28.97 20.28 0.03
CA THR A 442 29.49 21.36 -0.78
C THR A 442 29.50 20.74 -2.16
N LEU A 443 28.53 21.15 -2.99
CA LEU A 443 28.62 20.93 -4.42
C LEU A 443 30.05 21.31 -4.73
N ALA A 444 30.83 20.30 -5.10
CA ALA A 444 32.25 20.45 -5.30
C ALA A 444 32.41 21.69 -6.16
N SER A 445 33.31 22.60 -5.78
CA SER A 445 33.38 23.91 -6.44
C SER A 445 33.44 23.71 -7.97
N PRO A 446 32.94 24.64 -8.79
CA PRO A 446 32.93 24.48 -10.24
C PRO A 446 34.28 23.99 -10.80
N GLU A 447 35.39 24.37 -10.17
CA GLU A 447 36.74 23.91 -10.47
C GLU A 447 36.94 22.40 -10.23
N ILE A 448 36.46 21.86 -9.11
CA ILE A 448 36.55 20.42 -8.78
C ILE A 448 35.64 19.61 -9.71
N LEU A 449 34.44 20.11 -10.03
CA LEU A 449 33.54 19.46 -10.99
C LEU A 449 34.14 19.45 -12.41
N LEU A 450 34.76 20.55 -12.83
CA LEU A 450 35.44 20.65 -14.12
C LEU A 450 36.65 19.70 -14.20
N GLU A 451 37.40 19.54 -13.11
CA GLU A 451 38.52 18.59 -13.07
C GLU A 451 38.03 17.13 -13.14
N LYS A 452 36.96 16.78 -12.42
CA LYS A 452 36.31 15.46 -12.56
C LYS A 452 35.79 15.21 -13.97
N TYR A 453 35.22 16.22 -14.62
CA TYR A 453 34.77 16.15 -16.01
C TYR A 453 35.95 15.86 -16.95
N ARG A 454 37.06 16.59 -16.83
CA ARG A 454 38.29 16.39 -17.62
C ARG A 454 38.92 15.01 -17.43
N ILE A 455 38.93 14.50 -16.20
CA ILE A 455 39.41 13.14 -15.91
C ILE A 455 38.52 12.10 -16.60
N THR A 456 37.20 12.31 -16.58
CA THR A 456 36.24 11.43 -17.26
C THR A 456 36.41 11.46 -18.77
N GLU A 457 36.58 12.64 -19.38
CA GLU A 457 36.86 12.76 -20.82
C GLU A 457 38.14 12.01 -21.23
N LYS A 458 39.23 12.13 -20.45
CA LYS A 458 40.47 11.39 -20.72
C LYS A 458 40.26 9.87 -20.68
N LYS A 459 39.47 9.38 -19.71
CA LYS A 459 39.13 7.95 -19.64
C LYS A 459 38.31 7.50 -20.84
N ILE A 460 37.32 8.30 -21.26
CA ILE A 460 36.52 8.00 -22.46
C ILE A 460 37.42 7.90 -23.69
N SER A 461 38.33 8.86 -23.88
CA SER A 461 39.29 8.85 -25.00
C SER A 461 40.16 7.60 -24.97
N SER A 462 40.72 7.24 -23.80
CA SER A 462 41.54 6.02 -23.65
C SER A 462 40.78 4.75 -24.02
N ILE A 463 39.51 4.64 -23.60
CA ILE A 463 38.67 3.49 -23.93
C ILE A 463 38.34 3.45 -25.42
N GLN A 464 38.11 4.61 -26.05
CA GLN A 464 37.91 4.69 -27.51
C GLN A 464 39.15 4.22 -28.26
N ASP A 465 40.34 4.62 -27.82
CA ASP A 465 41.61 4.18 -28.42
C ASP A 465 41.82 2.66 -28.26
N GLU A 466 41.49 2.10 -27.10
CA GLU A 466 41.49 0.65 -26.87
C GLU A 466 40.53 -0.08 -27.81
N ILE A 467 39.30 0.42 -27.97
CA ILE A 467 38.30 -0.14 -28.90
C ILE A 467 38.83 -0.11 -30.34
N ILE A 468 39.41 1.02 -30.77
CA ILE A 468 40.00 1.16 -32.11
C ILE A 468 41.12 0.14 -32.31
N ASN A 469 42.01 -0.05 -31.33
CA ASN A 469 43.08 -1.03 -31.41
C ASN A 469 42.54 -2.46 -31.54
N VAL A 470 41.57 -2.84 -30.71
CA VAL A 470 40.93 -4.18 -30.78
C VAL A 470 40.26 -4.41 -32.14
N LEU A 471 39.53 -3.42 -32.65
CA LEU A 471 38.89 -3.51 -33.97
C LEU A 471 39.91 -3.58 -35.11
N THR A 472 41.03 -2.86 -34.99
CA THR A 472 42.10 -2.87 -35.99
C THR A 472 42.86 -4.19 -36.00
N GLU A 473 43.06 -4.82 -34.83
CA GLU A 473 43.61 -6.18 -34.74
C GLU A 473 42.66 -7.24 -35.31
N ALA A 474 41.35 -7.11 -35.09
CA ALA A 474 40.36 -8.03 -35.64
C ALA A 474 40.18 -7.93 -37.17
N LEU A 475 40.66 -6.84 -37.79
CA LEU A 475 40.65 -6.63 -39.25
C LEU A 475 41.93 -7.11 -39.95
N LYS A 476 42.95 -7.56 -39.19
CA LYS A 476 44.13 -8.26 -39.71
C LYS A 476 43.90 -9.76 -39.72
#